data_AF-A0A6P1C1C4-F1
#
_entry.id   AF-A0A6P1C1C4-F1
#
_cell.length_a   1.000
_cell.length_b   1.000
_cell.length_c   1.000
_cell.angle_alpha   90.00
_cell.angle_beta   90.00
_cell.angle_gamma   90.00
#
_symmetry.space_group_name_H-M   'P 1'
#
loop_
_entity.id
_entity.type
_entity.pdbx_description
1 polymer ?
#
loop_
_entity_poly.entity_id
_entity_poly.type
_entity_poly.pdbx_seq_one_letter_code
_entity_poly.pdbx_strand_id
1 'polypeptide(L)' 'IIAIPVSLVGTFAVMAALGFSINNLTLFGLVLAVGIVVDDAIVVVENVERHLEHGMSRRDAALKTMEEVGGA' A
#
# COMPACT_ATOMS: atom_id res chain seq x y z
N ILE A 1 3.19 -4.28 5.94
CA ILE A 1 4.42 -3.65 6.49
C ILE A 1 5.47 -3.37 5.41
N ILE A 2 5.78 -4.32 4.50
CA ILE A 2 6.72 -4.09 3.38
C ILE A 2 6.27 -2.95 2.42
N ALA A 3 4.97 -2.66 2.37
CA ALA A 3 4.42 -1.57 1.56
C ALA A 3 5.07 -0.20 1.84
N ILE A 4 5.38 0.12 3.10
CA ILE A 4 5.95 1.42 3.51
C ILE A 4 7.37 1.63 2.93
N PRO A 5 8.36 0.75 3.16
CA PRO A 5 9.68 0.95 2.59
C PRO A 5 9.66 0.93 1.05
N VAL A 6 8.80 0.11 0.44
CA VAL A 6 8.67 0.07 -1.03
C VAL A 6 8.12 1.38 -1.59
N SER A 7 7.08 1.94 -0.97
CA SER A 7 6.48 3.21 -1.43
C SER A 7 7.43 4.39 -1.24
N LEU A 8 8.20 4.43 -0.15
CA LEU A 8 9.21 5.45 0.09
C LEU A 8 10.35 5.39 -0.94
N VAL A 9 10.86 4.19 -1.24
CA VAL A 9 11.91 4.02 -2.27
C VAL A 9 11.41 4.50 -3.63
N GLY A 10 10.20 4.12 -4.04
CA GLY A 10 9.58 4.59 -5.28
C GLY A 10 9.41 6.11 -5.31
N THR A 11 8.94 6.69 -4.20
CA THR A 11 8.71 8.13 -4.09
C THR A 11 10.02 8.91 -4.20
N PHE A 12 11.06 8.51 -3.47
CA PHE A 12 12.36 9.16 -3.54
C PHE A 12 13.04 8.98 -4.89
N ALA A 13 12.87 7.83 -5.56
CA ALA A 13 13.39 7.62 -6.91
C ALA A 13 12.75 8.59 -7.91
N VAL A 14 11.42 8.77 -7.86
CA VAL A 14 10.71 9.72 -8.72
C VAL A 14 11.09 11.16 -8.38
N MET A 15 11.16 11.52 -7.10
CA MET A 15 11.61 12.85 -6.67
C MET A 15 13.03 13.16 -7.17
N ALA A 16 13.95 12.18 -7.08
CA ALA A 16 15.31 12.33 -7.58
C ALA A 16 15.33 12.49 -9.12
N ALA A 17 14.53 11.71 -9.84
CA ALA A 17 14.43 11.80 -11.30
C ALA A 17 13.86 13.16 -11.77
N LEU A 18 12.92 13.74 -11.02
CA LEU A 18 12.31 15.04 -11.31
C LEU A 18 13.06 16.24 -10.71
N GLY A 19 14.14 16.00 -9.94
CA GLY A 19 14.92 17.05 -9.29
C GLY A 19 14.20 17.76 -8.13
N PHE A 20 13.20 17.11 -7.52
CA PHE A 20 12.51 17.66 -6.35
C PHE A 20 13.35 17.53 -5.08
N SER A 21 13.36 18.60 -4.27
CA SER A 21 14.03 18.64 -2.98
C SER A 21 13.09 18.27 -1.84
N ILE A 22 13.65 17.83 -0.72
CA ILE A 22 12.88 17.63 0.52
C ILE A 22 12.71 18.98 1.22
N ASN A 23 11.46 19.43 1.32
CA ASN A 23 11.05 20.63 2.04
C ASN A 23 9.70 20.40 2.71
N ASN A 24 9.18 21.42 3.42
CA ASN A 24 7.94 21.29 4.18
C ASN A 24 6.73 20.90 3.30
N LEU A 25 6.65 21.37 2.05
CA LEU A 25 5.59 21.01 1.12
C LEU A 25 5.69 19.54 0.70
N THR A 26 6.87 19.07 0.32
CA THR A 26 7.06 17.67 -0.09
C THR A 26 6.94 16.70 1.08
N LEU A 27 7.37 17.10 2.28
CA LEU A 27 7.18 16.30 3.49
C LEU A 27 5.70 16.16 3.85
N PHE A 28 4.93 17.24 3.74
CA PHE A 28 3.49 17.18 3.93
C PHE A 28 2.83 16.23 2.91
N GLY A 29 3.21 16.33 1.63
CA GLY A 29 2.75 15.40 0.59
C GLY A 29 3.14 13.94 0.85
N LEU A 30 4.37 13.70 1.32
CA LEU A 30 4.86 12.37 1.71
C LEU A 30 4.03 11.78 2.85
N VAL A 31 3.69 12.56 3.89
CA VAL A 31 2.87 12.09 5.01
C VAL A 31 1.48 11.69 4.53
N LEU A 32 0.83 12.52 3.71
CA LEU A 32 -0.48 12.21 3.13
C LEU A 32 -0.44 10.94 2.24
N ALA A 33 0.57 10.86 1.36
CA ALA A 33 0.73 9.73 0.45
C ALA A 33 0.98 8.42 1.21
N VAL A 34 1.80 8.46 2.27
CA VAL A 34 2.03 7.28 3.13
C VAL A 34 0.73 6.85 3.82
N GLY A 35 -0.08 7.77 4.31
CA GLY A 35 -1.38 7.46 4.91
C GLY A 35 -2.28 6.67 3.95
N ILE A 36 -2.46 7.19 2.73
CA ILE A 36 -3.28 6.55 1.69
C ILE A 36 -2.77 5.13 1.37
N VAL A 37 -1.46 4.98 1.11
CA VAL A 37 -0.88 3.67 0.75
C VAL A 37 -0.96 2.67 1.90
N VAL A 38 -0.83 3.13 3.15
CA VAL A 38 -0.92 2.27 4.34
C VAL A 38 -2.36 1.82 4.56
N ASP A 39 -3.33 2.72 4.45
CA ASP A 39 -4.75 2.39 4.59
C ASP A 39 -5.17 1.32 3.58
N ASP A 40 -4.80 1.49 2.31
CA ASP A 40 -5.05 0.48 1.26
C ASP A 40 -4.41 -0.88 1.60
N ALA A 41 -3.16 -0.86 2.06
CA ALA A 41 -2.45 -2.08 2.43
C ALA A 41 -3.06 -2.79 3.65
N ILE A 42 -3.62 -2.03 4.61
CA ILE A 42 -4.31 -2.59 5.78
C ILE A 42 -5.60 -3.28 5.33
N VAL A 43 -6.44 -2.61 4.53
CA VAL A 43 -7.71 -3.16 4.06
C VAL A 43 -7.52 -4.47 3.29
N VAL A 44 -6.48 -4.55 2.45
CA VAL A 44 -6.15 -5.80 1.74
C VAL A 44 -5.80 -6.92 2.73
N VAL A 45 -4.95 -6.66 3.72
CA VAL A 45 -4.53 -7.69 4.69
C VAL A 45 -5.70 -8.16 5.54
N GLU A 46 -6.53 -7.23 6.04
CA GLU A 46 -7.74 -7.56 6.80
C GLU A 46 -8.71 -8.42 5.98
N ASN A 47 -8.88 -8.13 4.69
CA ASN A 47 -9.75 -8.93 3.84
C ASN A 47 -9.17 -10.33 3.57
N VAL A 48 -7.84 -10.47 3.42
CA VAL A 48 -7.19 -11.78 3.31
C VAL A 48 -7.41 -12.59 4.59
N GLU A 49 -7.21 -11.97 5.75
CA GLU A 49 -7.39 -12.61 7.06
C GLU A 49 -8.85 -13.03 7.28
N ARG A 50 -9.80 -12.18 6.89
CA ARG A 50 -11.23 -12.52 6.88
C ARG A 50 -11.49 -13.79 6.06
N HIS A 51 -10.96 -13.92 4.85
CA HIS A 51 -11.17 -15.13 4.04
C HIS A 51 -10.47 -16.38 4.60
N LEU A 52 -9.33 -16.21 5.26
CA LEU A 52 -8.65 -17.29 5.99
C LEU A 52 -9.50 -17.81 7.15
N GLU A 53 -10.16 -16.93 7.91
CA GLU A 53 -11.07 -17.31 9.00
C GLU A 53 -12.30 -18.08 8.49
N HIS A 54 -12.76 -17.79 7.25
CA HIS A 54 -13.81 -18.56 6.58
C HIS A 54 -13.35 -19.93 6.04
N GLY A 55 -12.10 -20.33 6.32
CA GLY A 55 -11.56 -21.65 5.98
C GLY A 55 -10.94 -21.75 4.58
N MET A 56 -10.72 -20.63 3.89
CA MET A 56 -10.01 -20.64 2.61
C MET A 56 -8.51 -20.94 2.80
N SER A 57 -7.89 -21.56 1.78
CA SER A 57 -6.44 -21.71 1.77
C SER A 57 -5.75 -20.35 1.61
N ARG A 58 -4.52 -20.20 2.10
CA ARG A 58 -3.75 -18.93 1.98
C ARG A 58 -3.68 -18.37 0.57
N ARG A 59 -3.58 -19.26 -0.43
CA ARG A 59 -3.51 -18.86 -1.83
C ARG A 59 -4.88 -18.39 -2.34
N ASP A 60 -5.93 -19.12 -1.98
CA ASP A 60 -7.29 -18.79 -2.45
C ASP A 60 -7.82 -17.53 -1.77
N ALA A 61 -7.54 -17.33 -0.48
CA ALA A 61 -7.85 -16.11 0.25
C ALA A 61 -7.18 -14.89 -0.41
N ALA A 62 -5.88 -14.98 -0.71
CA ALA A 62 -5.16 -13.90 -1.38
C ALA A 62 -5.72 -13.60 -2.78
N LEU A 63 -6.01 -14.62 -3.59
CA LEU A 63 -6.61 -14.44 -4.91
C LEU A 63 -8.00 -13.81 -4.82
N LYS A 64 -8.84 -14.31 -3.91
CA LYS A 64 -10.20 -13.82 -3.72
C LYS A 64 -10.20 -12.38 -3.25
N THR A 65 -9.32 -12.03 -2.32
CA THR A 65 -9.15 -10.64 -1.90
C THR A 65 -8.78 -9.75 -3.08
N MET A 66 -7.79 -10.14 -3.90
CA MET A 66 -7.38 -9.31 -5.04
C MET A 66 -8.50 -9.12 -6.08
N GLU A 67 -9.40 -10.08 -6.26
CA GLU A 67 -10.62 -9.90 -7.07
C GLU A 67 -11.61 -8.89 -6.47
N GLU A 68 -11.74 -8.86 -5.15
CA GLU A 68 -12.67 -7.98 -4.44
C GLU A 68 -12.18 -6.53 -4.37
N VAL A 69 -10.88 -6.31 -4.11
CA VAL A 69 -10.32 -4.96 -3.96
C VAL A 69 -9.75 -4.40 -5.26
N GLY A 70 -9.32 -5.25 -6.21
CA GLY A 70 -8.70 -4.80 -7.46
C GLY A 70 -9.66 -4.23 -8.51
N GLY A 71 -10.97 -4.38 -8.31
CA GLY A 71 -12.01 -3.85 -9.19
C GLY A 71 -12.63 -2.53 -8.73
N ALA A 72 -12.18 -1.97 -7.61
CA ALA A 72 -12.65 -0.70 -7.04
C ALA A 72 -11.91 0.51 -7.61
#